data_AF-A0A7V3FB53-F1
#
_entry.id   AF-A0A7V3FB53-F1
#
_cell.length_a   1.000
_cell.length_b   1.000
_cell.length_c   1.000
_cell.angle_alpha   90.00
_cell.angle_beta   90.00
_cell.angle_gamma   90.00
#
_symmetry.space_group_name_H-M   'P 1'
#
loop_
_entity.id
_entity.type
_entity.pdbx_description
1 polymer ?
#
loop_
_entity_poly.entity_id
_entity_poly.type
_entity_poly.pdbx_seq_one_letter_code
_entity_poly.pdbx_strand_id
1 'polypeptide(L)' 'MTEPTRRTAPLSPYRAFVVQFGEETRLEAGHMVGRVEHVVSGQATHFESLDALLTFLARVLQEVRQAPPHG' A
#
# COMPACT_ATOMS: atom_id res chain seq x y z
N MET A 1 20.68 27.13 -17.22
CA MET A 1 21.06 26.46 -15.96
C MET A 1 20.07 25.34 -15.75
N THR A 2 20.40 24.13 -16.21
CA THR A 2 19.53 22.94 -16.17
C THR A 2 19.78 22.24 -14.85
N GLU A 3 18.80 22.24 -13.96
CA GLU A 3 18.86 21.50 -12.71
C GLU A 3 18.81 19.99 -13.04
N PRO A 4 19.72 19.16 -12.53
CA PRO A 4 19.64 17.73 -12.78
C PRO A 4 18.37 17.21 -12.08
N THR A 5 17.41 16.71 -12.85
CA THR A 5 16.31 15.89 -12.32
C THR A 5 16.89 14.89 -11.35
N ARG A 6 16.58 15.07 -10.06
CA ARG A 6 16.93 14.09 -9.02
C ARG A 6 16.26 12.79 -9.44
N ARG A 7 17.03 11.85 -9.98
CA ARG A 7 16.51 10.51 -10.33
C ARG A 7 16.07 9.85 -9.04
N THR A 8 14.77 9.90 -8.74
CA THR A 8 14.19 9.16 -7.63
C THR A 8 14.45 7.68 -7.88
N ALA A 9 15.04 6.99 -6.90
CA ALA A 9 15.25 5.55 -6.99
C ALA A 9 13.90 4.84 -7.24
N PRO A 10 13.90 3.71 -7.97
CA PRO A 10 12.68 2.94 -8.18
C PRO A 10 12.08 2.48 -6.84
N LEU A 11 10.74 2.43 -6.79
CA LEU A 11 10.03 1.96 -5.60
C LEU A 11 10.35 0.49 -5.35
N SER A 12 10.50 0.12 -4.07
CA SER A 12 10.71 -1.28 -3.68
C SER A 12 9.38 -2.05 -3.72
N PRO A 13 9.29 -3.16 -4.47
CA PRO A 13 8.05 -3.96 -4.53
C PRO A 13 7.70 -4.60 -3.18
N TYR A 14 8.70 -4.86 -2.31
CA TYR A 14 8.49 -5.41 -0.95
C TYR A 14 7.75 -4.46 0.00
N ARG A 15 7.55 -3.20 -0.39
CA ARG A 15 6.77 -2.21 0.37
C ARG A 15 5.63 -1.64 -0.47
N ALA A 16 5.33 -2.26 -1.61
CA ALA A 16 4.33 -1.79 -2.55
C ALA A 16 3.00 -2.53 -2.33
N PHE A 17 1.92 -1.77 -2.42
CA PHE A 17 0.56 -2.27 -2.33
C PHE A 17 -0.25 -1.77 -3.51
N VAL A 18 -1.20 -2.57 -3.95
CA VAL A 18 -2.25 -2.17 -4.89
C VAL A 18 -3.53 -1.97 -4.09
N VAL A 19 -4.16 -0.81 -4.25
CA VAL A 19 -5.45 -0.51 -3.65
C VAL A 19 -6.46 -0.33 -4.78
N GLN A 20 -7.52 -1.11 -4.73
CA GLN A 20 -8.68 -0.98 -5.59
C GLN A 20 -9.82 -0.41 -4.76
N PHE A 21 -10.29 0.79 -5.12
CA PHE A 21 -11.48 1.39 -4.51
C PHE A 21 -12.75 0.81 -5.12
N GLY A 22 -13.74 0.53 -4.27
CA GLY A 22 -15.09 0.18 -4.70
C GLY A 22 -15.88 1.42 -5.13
N GLU A 23 -16.95 1.20 -5.91
CA GLU A 23 -17.81 2.27 -6.45
C GLU A 23 -18.42 3.17 -5.36
N GLU A 24 -18.61 2.65 -4.15
CA GLU A 24 -19.19 3.38 -3.02
C GLU A 24 -18.19 4.32 -2.32
N THR A 25 -16.92 4.31 -2.71
CA THR A 25 -15.88 5.14 -2.11
C THR A 25 -16.20 6.63 -2.27
N ARG A 26 -16.24 7.34 -1.14
CA ARG A 26 -16.37 8.80 -1.06
C ARG A 26 -15.23 9.34 -0.18
N LEU A 27 -14.09 9.60 -0.80
CA LEU A 27 -12.87 10.09 -0.12
C LEU A 27 -13.13 11.35 0.71
N GLU A 28 -13.83 12.33 0.13
CA GLU A 28 -14.19 13.61 0.77
C GLU A 28 -15.04 13.41 2.03
N ALA A 29 -15.82 12.33 2.10
CA ALA A 29 -16.68 11.99 3.22
C ALA A 29 -16.04 11.01 4.21
N GLY A 30 -14.77 10.63 3.99
CA GLY A 30 -14.06 9.65 4.81
C GLY A 30 -14.57 8.20 4.66
N HIS A 31 -15.47 7.95 3.71
CA HIS A 31 -16.00 6.61 3.45
C HIS A 31 -15.16 5.93 2.36
N MET A 32 -14.33 4.97 2.76
CA MET A 32 -13.38 4.31 1.87
C MET A 32 -13.61 2.82 1.92
N VAL A 33 -14.14 2.26 0.83
CA VAL A 33 -14.35 0.82 0.71
C VAL A 33 -13.52 0.27 -0.45
N GLY A 34 -13.02 -0.95 -0.34
CA GLY A 34 -12.22 -1.52 -1.41
C GLY A 34 -11.47 -2.76 -1.01
N ARG A 35 -10.48 -3.10 -1.83
CA ARG A 35 -9.55 -4.21 -1.62
C ARG A 35 -8.12 -3.69 -1.69
N VAL A 36 -7.28 -4.17 -0.79
CA VAL A 36 -5.83 -3.91 -0.80
C VAL A 36 -5.09 -5.23 -0.93
N GLU A 37 -3.98 -5.22 -1.66
CA GLU A 37 -3.09 -6.37 -1.84
C GLU A 37 -1.63 -5.95 -1.79
N HIS A 38 -0.79 -6.71 -1.07
CA HIS A 38 0.66 -6.54 -1.07
C HIS A 38 1.29 -7.21 -2.30
N VAL A 39 2.10 -6.46 -3.04
CA VAL A 39 2.62 -6.88 -4.35
C VAL A 39 3.45 -8.15 -4.30
N VAL A 40 4.27 -8.32 -3.26
CA VAL A 40 5.19 -9.48 -3.20
C VAL A 40 4.57 -10.69 -2.50
N SER A 41 3.83 -10.49 -1.40
CA SER A 41 3.27 -11.62 -0.64
C SER A 41 1.89 -12.08 -1.12
N GLY A 42 1.19 -11.27 -1.92
CA GLY A 42 -0.19 -11.53 -2.34
C GLY A 42 -1.22 -11.47 -1.20
N GLN A 43 -0.81 -11.12 0.03
CA GLN A 43 -1.74 -10.91 1.13
C GLN A 43 -2.70 -9.80 0.77
N ALA A 44 -4.00 -10.05 0.96
CA ALA A 44 -5.04 -9.12 0.60
C ALA A 44 -6.19 -9.10 1.61
N THR A 45 -6.87 -7.97 1.71
CA THR A 45 -8.13 -7.84 2.45
C THR A 45 -9.06 -6.87 1.76
N HIS A 46 -10.36 -7.04 1.98
CA HIS A 46 -11.31 -5.95 1.81
C HIS A 46 -11.23 -5.01 3.02
N PHE A 47 -11.51 -3.73 2.83
CA PHE A 47 -11.61 -2.72 3.87
C PHE A 47 -12.85 -1.87 3.64
N GLU A 48 -13.44 -1.39 4.72
CA GLU A 48 -14.63 -0.51 4.69
C GLU A 48 -14.36 0.86 5.35
N SER A 49 -13.11 1.08 5.77
CA SER A 49 -12.66 2.33 6.36
C SER A 49 -11.16 2.56 6.14
N LEU A 50 -10.72 3.81 6.30
CA LEU A 50 -9.30 4.17 6.28
C LEU A 50 -8.53 3.49 7.41
N ASP A 51 -9.09 3.41 8.62
CA ASP A 51 -8.46 2.72 9.75
C ASP A 51 -8.25 1.22 9.48
N ALA A 52 -9.21 0.55 8.84
CA ALA A 52 -9.07 -0.84 8.45
C ALA A 52 -7.94 -1.03 7.43
N LEU A 53 -7.84 -0.14 6.44
CA LEU A 53 -6.74 -0.12 5.47
C LEU A 53 -5.38 0.08 6.16
N LEU A 54 -5.26 1.10 7.03
CA LEU A 54 -4.02 1.40 7.75
C LEU A 54 -3.60 0.25 8.67
N THR A 55 -4.55 -0.40 9.34
CA THR A 55 -4.31 -1.58 10.17
C THR A 55 -3.70 -2.72 9.36
N PHE A 56 -4.24 -2.98 8.17
CA PHE A 56 -3.70 -4.00 7.27
C PHE A 56 -2.30 -3.65 6.79
N LEU A 57 -2.08 -2.43 6.29
CA LEU A 57 -0.77 -1.97 5.82
C LEU A 57 0.29 -2.06 6.92
N ALA A 58 -0.04 -1.62 8.13
CA ALA A 58 0.86 -1.67 9.27
C ALA A 58 1.29 -3.10 9.58
N ARG A 59 0.34 -4.04 9.63
CA ARG A 59 0.63 -5.46 9.87
C ARG A 59 1.59 -6.03 8.83
N VAL A 60 1.28 -5.89 7.54
CA VAL A 60 2.12 -6.45 6.46
C VAL A 60 3.51 -5.82 6.45
N LEU A 61 3.60 -4.50 6.67
CA LEU A 61 4.90 -3.81 6.77
C LEU A 61 5.73 -4.29 7.96
N GLN A 62 5.11 -4.67 9.09
CA GLN A 62 5.85 -5.32 10.18
C GLN A 62 6.38 -6.69 9.75
N GLU A 63 5.57 -7.52 9.10
CA GLU A 63 5.97 -8.84 8.60
C GLU A 63 7.17 -8.73 7.64
N VAL A 64 7.13 -7.80 6.67
CA VAL A 64 8.24 -7.51 5.74
C VAL A 64 9.51 -7.06 6.47
N ARG A 65 9.40 -6.34 7.58
CA ARG A 65 10.58 -5.92 8.37
C ARG A 65 11.23 -7.10 9.09
N GLN A 66 10.44 -8.07 9.55
CA GLN A 66 10.94 -9.24 10.29
C GLN A 66 11.46 -10.36 9.38
N ALA A 67 10.94 -10.45 8.15
CA ALA A 67 11.41 -11.37 7.12
C ALA A 67 12.18 -10.57 6.06
N PRO A 68 13.48 -10.29 6.26
CA PRO A 68 14.26 -9.56 5.28
C PRO A 68 14.19 -10.28 3.94
N PRO A 69 14.03 -9.55 2.82
CA PRO A 69 14.01 -10.16 1.51
C PRO A 69 15.31 -10.95 1.32
N HIS A 70 15.19 -12.25 1.04
CA HIS A 70 16.31 -13.03 0.53
C HIS A 70 16.69 -12.38 -0.81
N GLY A 71 17.82 -11.65 -0.79
CA GLY A 71 18.40 -11.04 -1.98
C GLY A 71 18.91 -12.08 -2.96
#